data_AF-A0A8J6NCF8-F1
#
_entry.id   AF-A0A8J6NCF8-F1
#
_cell.length_a   1.000
_cell.length_b   1.000
_cell.length_c   1.000
_cell.angle_alpha   90.00
_cell.angle_beta   90.00
_cell.angle_gamma   90.00
#
_symmetry.space_group_name_H-M   'P 1'
#
loop_
_entity.id
_entity.type
_entity.pdbx_description
1 polymer ?
#
loop_
_entity_poly.entity_id
_entity_poly.type
_entity_poly.pdbx_seq_one_letter_code
_entity_poly.pdbx_strand_id
1 'polypeptide(L)'
;MQLDKLLVENREIILKQWKDCLLTKFAPETILFFQKQKDQFANPMGHKISVGLAELFDVICDTSSREVETPSLGQLIKLRAVQQVSASDAVSFVIQLKKIVRKECLSNIKTRESYEEWLAFDVRVDTAVLAVFDMFMASREQIYKVRVNELSSGRLNGAVCPSAMMKKEQEQQAQAAADIPALK
;
A
#
# COMPACT_ATOMS: atom_id res chain seq x y z
N MET A 1 1.54 -7.15 33.64
CA MET A 1 0.38 -6.49 32.98
C MET A 1 0.00 -7.37 31.80
N GLN A 2 -1.00 -7.02 30.97
CA GLN A 2 -1.10 -7.65 29.65
C GLN A 2 -1.45 -6.53 28.68
N LEU A 3 -0.43 -5.88 28.10
CA LEU A 3 -0.58 -4.92 27.00
C LEU A 3 -1.52 -5.47 25.92
N ASP A 4 -1.44 -6.77 25.65
CA ASP A 4 -2.33 -7.47 24.72
C ASP A 4 -3.81 -7.31 25.09
N LYS A 5 -4.17 -7.33 26.39
CA LYS A 5 -5.56 -7.05 26.82
C LYS A 5 -5.95 -5.60 26.51
N LEU A 6 -5.07 -4.64 26.81
CA LEU A 6 -5.33 -3.23 26.53
C LEU A 6 -5.47 -2.98 25.01
N LEU A 7 -4.68 -3.67 24.19
CA LEU A 7 -4.77 -3.61 22.73
C LEU A 7 -6.12 -4.11 22.24
N VAL A 8 -6.64 -5.20 22.81
CA VAL A 8 -7.98 -5.72 22.48
C VAL A 8 -9.08 -4.76 22.95
N GLU A 9 -9.01 -4.29 24.20
CA GLU A 9 -10.00 -3.38 24.79
C GLU A 9 -10.09 -2.05 24.04
N ASN A 10 -8.95 -1.52 23.58
CA ASN A 10 -8.88 -0.23 22.88
C ASN A 10 -8.88 -0.37 21.34
N ARG A 11 -9.04 -1.58 20.79
CA ARG A 11 -8.88 -1.88 19.36
C ARG A 11 -9.65 -0.92 18.46
N GLU A 12 -10.93 -0.70 18.74
CA GLU A 12 -11.78 0.15 17.89
C GLU A 12 -11.32 1.62 17.88
N ILE A 13 -10.95 2.15 19.04
CA ILE A 13 -10.47 3.52 19.19
C ILE A 13 -9.11 3.68 18.50
N ILE A 14 -8.20 2.71 18.67
CA ILE A 14 -6.90 2.69 18.02
C ILE A 14 -7.07 2.66 16.49
N LEU A 15 -7.87 1.74 15.96
CA LEU A 15 -8.10 1.62 14.51
C LEU A 15 -8.73 2.88 13.91
N LYS A 16 -9.67 3.51 14.63
CA LYS A 16 -10.27 4.76 14.19
C LYS A 16 -9.22 5.88 14.10
N GLN A 17 -8.46 6.11 15.17
CA GLN A 17 -7.41 7.14 15.17
C GLN A 17 -6.32 6.86 14.14
N TRP A 18 -5.99 5.58 13.95
CA TRP A 18 -4.97 5.17 12.99
C TRP A 18 -5.41 5.40 11.56
N LYS A 19 -6.66 5.05 11.24
CA LYS A 19 -7.29 5.37 9.96
C LYS A 19 -7.31 6.87 9.72
N ASP A 20 -7.75 7.67 10.69
CA ASP A 20 -7.79 9.13 10.55
C ASP A 20 -6.39 9.70 10.28
N CYS A 21 -5.37 9.21 10.99
CA CYS A 21 -3.97 9.61 10.78
C CYS A 21 -3.41 9.20 9.41
N LEU A 22 -3.83 8.05 8.88
CA LEU A 22 -3.48 7.63 7.54
C LEU A 22 -4.18 8.49 6.48
N LEU A 23 -5.47 8.80 6.68
CA LEU A 23 -6.28 9.56 5.74
C LEU A 23 -5.79 11.01 5.58
N THR A 24 -5.23 11.64 6.62
CA THR A 24 -4.65 12.99 6.49
C THR A 24 -3.46 13.07 5.53
N LYS A 25 -2.87 11.93 5.13
CA LYS A 25 -1.82 11.86 4.11
C LYS A 25 -2.33 11.84 2.68
N PHE A 26 -3.65 11.78 2.49
CA PHE A 26 -4.29 11.87 1.19
C PHE A 26 -4.64 13.33 0.88
N ALA A 27 -4.84 13.64 -0.41
CA ALA A 27 -5.28 14.96 -0.82
C ALA A 27 -6.61 15.35 -0.13
N PRO A 28 -6.83 16.63 0.24
CA PRO A 28 -8.03 17.08 0.96
C PRO A 28 -9.35 16.66 0.31
N GLU A 29 -9.40 16.65 -1.02
CA GLU A 29 -10.57 16.24 -1.80
C GLU A 29 -10.88 14.75 -1.61
N THR A 30 -9.84 13.93 -1.50
CA THR A 30 -9.95 12.49 -1.23
C THR A 30 -10.43 12.23 0.19
N ILE A 31 -9.97 13.03 1.16
CA ILE A 31 -10.42 12.96 2.56
C ILE A 31 -11.91 13.27 2.67
N LEU A 32 -12.37 14.36 2.04
CA LEU A 32 -13.77 14.78 2.08
C LEU A 32 -14.70 13.72 1.47
N PHE A 33 -14.28 13.07 0.38
CA PHE A 33 -15.03 11.97 -0.23
C PHE A 33 -15.13 10.77 0.72
N PHE A 34 -14.01 10.36 1.33
CA PHE A 34 -13.98 9.22 2.23
C PHE A 34 -14.74 9.42 3.54
N GLN A 35 -14.80 10.65 4.05
CA GLN A 35 -15.53 10.97 5.27
C GLN A 35 -17.04 11.07 5.05
N LYS A 36 -17.49 11.55 3.88
CA LYS A 36 -18.91 11.71 3.56
C LYS A 36 -19.60 10.39 3.21
N GLN A 37 -18.90 9.47 2.56
CA GLN A 37 -19.47 8.19 2.10
C GLN A 37 -19.09 7.03 3.02
N LYS A 38 -20.05 6.61 3.86
CA LYS A 38 -19.91 5.47 4.79
C LYS A 38 -20.27 4.12 4.17
N ASP A 39 -21.04 4.13 3.09
CA ASP A 39 -21.43 2.91 2.38
C ASP A 39 -20.21 2.31 1.66
N GLN A 40 -19.99 1.00 1.82
CA GLN A 40 -18.81 0.32 1.28
C GLN A 40 -18.82 0.21 -0.25
N PHE A 41 -19.99 0.23 -0.87
CA PHE A 41 -20.13 0.22 -2.33
C PHE A 41 -19.94 1.61 -2.91
N ALA A 42 -20.37 2.66 -2.19
CA ALA A 42 -20.12 4.05 -2.53
C ALA A 42 -18.68 4.51 -2.19
N ASN A 43 -18.01 3.84 -1.25
CA ASN A 43 -16.64 4.13 -0.82
C ASN A 43 -15.77 2.85 -0.70
N PRO A 44 -15.50 2.18 -1.83
CA PRO A 44 -14.75 0.92 -1.82
C PRO A 44 -13.31 1.10 -1.36
N MET A 45 -12.69 2.27 -1.59
CA MET A 45 -11.32 2.52 -1.16
C MET A 45 -11.24 2.77 0.36
N GLY A 46 -12.15 3.55 0.92
CA GLY A 46 -12.22 3.77 2.36
C GLY A 46 -12.48 2.49 3.14
N HIS A 47 -13.31 1.58 2.60
CA HIS A 47 -13.50 0.25 3.16
C HIS A 47 -12.21 -0.57 3.11
N LYS A 48 -11.55 -0.67 1.94
CA LYS A 48 -10.27 -1.40 1.79
C LYS A 48 -9.17 -0.91 2.71
N ILE A 49 -9.04 0.40 2.89
CA ILE A 49 -8.09 1.00 3.85
C ILE A 49 -8.41 0.53 5.27
N SER A 50 -9.70 0.52 5.64
CA SER A 50 -10.12 0.11 6.99
C SER A 50 -9.83 -1.38 7.25
N VAL A 51 -10.14 -2.24 6.27
CA VAL A 51 -9.87 -3.68 6.37
C VAL A 51 -8.36 -3.95 6.42
N GLY A 52 -7.57 -3.33 5.53
CA GLY A 52 -6.11 -3.52 5.52
C GLY A 52 -5.43 -3.04 6.82
N LEU A 53 -5.92 -1.95 7.42
CA LEU A 53 -5.44 -1.51 8.74
C LEU A 53 -5.84 -2.46 9.87
N ALA A 54 -7.07 -2.98 9.84
CA ALA A 54 -7.53 -3.95 10.82
C ALA A 54 -6.72 -5.26 10.75
N GLU A 55 -6.52 -5.81 9.56
CA GLU A 55 -5.70 -7.00 9.34
C GLU A 55 -4.25 -6.78 9.83
N LEU A 56 -3.64 -5.65 9.49
CA LEU A 56 -2.29 -5.32 9.97
C LEU A 56 -2.23 -5.15 11.49
N PHE A 57 -3.23 -4.52 12.10
CA PHE A 57 -3.32 -4.41 13.56
C PHE A 57 -3.38 -5.79 14.22
N ASP A 58 -4.23 -6.66 13.70
CA ASP A 58 -4.45 -8.00 14.23
C ASP A 58 -3.17 -8.84 14.12
N VAL A 59 -2.46 -8.78 12.98
CA VAL A 59 -1.13 -9.38 12.81
C VAL A 59 -0.12 -8.85 13.83
N ILE A 60 -0.04 -7.53 14.03
CA ILE A 60 0.90 -6.93 14.98
C ILE A 60 0.57 -7.34 16.42
N CYS A 61 -0.70 -7.55 16.75
CA CYS A 61 -1.13 -7.96 18.08
C CYS A 61 -1.00 -9.47 18.31
N ASP A 62 -1.08 -10.28 17.26
CA ASP A 62 -0.91 -11.73 17.33
C ASP A 62 0.57 -12.12 17.40
N THR A 63 1.01 -12.54 18.59
CA THR A 63 2.38 -13.01 18.84
C THR A 63 2.74 -14.32 18.13
N SER A 64 1.75 -15.06 17.62
CA SER A 64 1.96 -16.29 16.87
C SER A 64 2.03 -16.06 15.36
N SER A 65 1.56 -14.91 14.88
CA SER A 65 1.59 -14.57 13.46
C SER A 65 3.01 -14.30 12.99
N ARG A 66 3.38 -14.93 11.87
CA ARG A 66 4.69 -14.75 11.22
C ARG A 66 4.61 -13.99 9.91
N GLU A 67 3.41 -13.87 9.35
CA GLU A 67 3.19 -13.29 8.03
C GLU A 67 2.41 -11.99 8.17
N VAL A 68 3.03 -10.90 7.72
CA VAL A 68 2.42 -9.57 7.72
C VAL A 68 1.60 -9.32 6.47
N GLU A 69 1.92 -10.04 5.39
CA GLU A 69 1.24 -9.86 4.11
C GLU A 69 -0.17 -10.45 4.15
N THR A 70 -1.16 -9.57 3.98
CA THR A 70 -2.55 -9.96 3.81
C THR A 70 -3.10 -9.37 2.51
N PRO A 71 -4.14 -9.97 1.89
CA PRO A 71 -4.69 -9.47 0.63
C PRO A 71 -5.16 -8.00 0.71
N SER A 72 -5.77 -7.58 1.82
CA SER A 72 -6.29 -6.22 1.97
C SER A 72 -5.17 -5.22 2.26
N LEU A 73 -4.15 -5.62 3.04
CA LEU A 73 -2.94 -4.83 3.24
C LEU A 73 -2.21 -4.63 1.90
N GLY A 74 -2.04 -5.68 1.11
CA GLY A 74 -1.43 -5.60 -0.22
C GLY A 74 -2.13 -4.58 -1.13
N GLN A 75 -3.47 -4.50 -1.07
CA GLN A 75 -4.23 -3.48 -1.81
C GLN A 75 -3.99 -2.07 -1.29
N LEU A 76 -3.95 -1.87 0.03
CA LEU A 76 -3.61 -0.60 0.66
C LEU A 76 -2.21 -0.11 0.23
N ILE A 77 -1.23 -1.01 0.22
CA ILE A 77 0.14 -0.68 -0.15
C ILE A 77 0.26 -0.37 -1.65
N LYS A 78 -0.42 -1.12 -2.52
CA LYS A 78 -0.49 -0.81 -3.97
C LYS A 78 -1.08 0.58 -4.21
N LEU A 79 -2.14 0.93 -3.47
CA LEU A 79 -2.75 2.26 -3.56
C LEU A 79 -1.75 3.36 -3.17
N ARG A 80 -0.95 3.16 -2.11
CA ARG A 80 0.14 4.10 -1.77
C ARG A 80 1.24 4.15 -2.83
N ALA A 81 1.60 3.04 -3.46
CA ALA A 81 2.63 2.98 -4.50
C ALA A 81 2.30 3.83 -5.74
N VAL A 82 1.02 4.01 -6.06
CA VAL A 82 0.55 4.84 -7.17
C VAL A 82 0.63 6.34 -6.86
N GLN A 83 0.60 6.74 -5.58
CA GLN A 83 0.56 8.15 -5.16
C GLN A 83 1.87 8.93 -5.31
N GLN A 84 2.92 8.32 -5.88
CA GLN A 84 4.25 8.94 -6.08
C GLN A 84 4.84 9.58 -4.81
N VAL A 85 4.59 8.96 -3.65
CA VAL A 85 5.17 9.38 -2.37
C VAL A 85 6.55 8.74 -2.15
N SER A 86 7.34 9.30 -1.23
CA SER A 86 8.58 8.66 -0.77
C SER A 86 8.29 7.33 -0.05
N ALA A 87 9.25 6.41 -0.04
CA ALA A 87 9.08 5.14 0.67
C ALA A 87 8.87 5.34 2.18
N SER A 88 9.59 6.29 2.79
CA SER A 88 9.38 6.67 4.19
C SER A 88 7.96 7.18 4.46
N ASP A 89 7.40 7.99 3.56
CA ASP A 89 6.02 8.49 3.72
C ASP A 89 4.98 7.40 3.52
N ALA A 90 5.24 6.45 2.62
CA ALA A 90 4.37 5.32 2.35
C ALA A 90 4.23 4.41 3.58
N VAL A 91 5.32 4.14 4.31
CA VAL A 91 5.35 3.17 5.42
C VAL A 91 5.20 3.80 6.81
N SER A 92 5.44 5.11 6.94
CA SER A 92 5.44 5.80 8.25
C SER A 92 4.13 5.70 9.04
N PHE A 93 3.01 5.38 8.39
CA PHE A 93 1.75 5.14 9.12
C PHE A 93 1.86 3.93 10.07
N VAL A 94 2.68 2.92 9.74
CA VAL A 94 2.89 1.76 10.59
C VAL A 94 3.60 2.16 11.89
N ILE A 95 4.62 3.02 11.80
CA ILE A 95 5.33 3.56 12.97
C ILE A 95 4.41 4.43 13.84
N GLN A 96 3.47 5.16 13.23
CA GLN A 96 2.51 6.00 13.96
C GLN A 96 1.62 5.18 14.92
N LEU A 97 1.39 3.89 14.64
CA LEU A 97 0.66 3.00 15.55
C LEU A 97 1.27 3.01 16.95
N LYS A 98 2.61 3.04 17.06
CA LYS A 98 3.30 3.08 18.35
C LYS A 98 2.88 4.30 19.18
N LYS A 99 2.65 5.46 18.55
CA LYS A 99 2.22 6.68 19.25
C LYS A 99 0.76 6.58 19.69
N ILE A 100 -0.10 6.02 18.83
CA ILE A 100 -1.54 5.86 19.10
C ILE A 100 -1.74 4.88 20.26
N VAL A 101 -1.15 3.69 20.17
CA VAL A 101 -1.23 2.68 21.24
C VAL A 101 -0.69 3.24 22.55
N ARG A 102 0.44 3.96 22.50
CA ARG A 102 0.96 4.62 23.71
C ARG A 102 -0.06 5.58 24.31
N LYS A 103 -0.65 6.47 23.52
CA LYS A 103 -1.64 7.44 24.00
C LYS A 103 -2.85 6.76 24.65
N GLU A 104 -3.41 5.72 24.03
CA GLU A 104 -4.63 5.06 24.51
C GLU A 104 -4.37 4.08 25.66
N CYS A 105 -3.21 3.44 25.71
CA CYS A 105 -2.91 2.40 26.70
C CYS A 105 -2.01 2.86 27.87
N LEU A 106 -1.23 3.95 27.72
CA LEU A 106 -0.39 4.47 28.84
C LEU A 106 -1.16 5.24 29.89
N SER A 107 -2.31 5.83 29.57
CA SER A 107 -3.13 6.61 30.51
C SER A 107 -3.58 5.80 31.73
N ASN A 108 -3.53 4.47 31.65
CA ASN A 108 -3.95 3.53 32.71
C ASN A 108 -2.80 2.80 33.42
N ILE A 109 -1.53 3.20 33.23
CA ILE A 109 -0.37 2.44 33.76
C ILE A 109 0.06 2.91 35.15
N LYS A 110 0.17 1.94 36.09
CA LYS A 110 0.62 2.19 37.48
C LYS A 110 2.05 1.73 37.83
N THR A 111 2.78 0.97 36.99
CA THR A 111 4.08 0.41 37.45
C THR A 111 5.09 0.07 36.33
N ARG A 112 6.37 -0.05 36.76
CA ARG A 112 7.59 -0.42 36.02
C ARG A 112 7.56 -1.81 35.34
N GLU A 113 6.55 -2.63 35.65
CA GLU A 113 6.42 -4.05 35.26
C GLU A 113 5.96 -4.28 33.80
N SER A 114 5.79 -3.23 32.99
CA SER A 114 5.25 -3.32 31.63
C SER A 114 6.31 -3.14 30.53
N TYR A 115 7.56 -2.84 30.88
CA TYR A 115 8.57 -2.42 29.90
C TYR A 115 8.86 -3.48 28.82
N GLU A 116 8.99 -4.75 29.20
CA GLU A 116 9.26 -5.84 28.24
C GLU A 116 8.11 -6.07 27.27
N GLU A 117 6.85 -5.97 27.74
CA GLU A 117 5.65 -6.08 26.89
C GLU A 117 5.62 -4.95 25.85
N TRP A 118 5.93 -3.72 26.27
CA TRP A 118 6.02 -2.56 25.37
C TRP A 118 7.16 -2.68 24.37
N LEU A 119 8.33 -3.17 24.81
CA LEU A 119 9.47 -3.41 23.94
C LEU A 119 9.15 -4.48 22.89
N ALA A 120 8.53 -5.58 23.31
CA ALA A 120 8.10 -6.64 22.40
C ALA A 120 7.09 -6.13 21.36
N PHE A 121 6.12 -5.29 21.78
CA PHE A 121 5.22 -4.63 20.85
C PHE A 121 5.95 -3.70 19.87
N ASP A 122 6.90 -2.89 20.36
CA ASP A 122 7.69 -2.01 19.50
C ASP A 122 8.48 -2.78 18.43
N VAL A 123 9.06 -3.93 18.80
CA VAL A 123 9.74 -4.85 17.89
C VAL A 123 8.78 -5.38 16.82
N ARG A 124 7.57 -5.83 17.20
CA ARG A 124 6.57 -6.32 16.24
C ARG A 124 6.17 -5.25 15.23
N VAL A 125 5.99 -4.01 15.68
CA VAL A 125 5.69 -2.89 14.78
C VAL A 125 6.87 -2.62 13.84
N ASP A 126 8.11 -2.65 14.33
CA ASP A 126 9.29 -2.44 13.47
C ASP A 126 9.45 -3.55 12.43
N THR A 127 9.20 -4.81 12.80
CA THR A 127 9.15 -5.93 11.85
C THR A 127 8.07 -5.71 10.79
N ALA A 128 6.89 -5.27 11.20
CA ALA A 128 5.80 -4.96 10.28
C ALA A 128 6.14 -3.82 9.32
N VAL A 129 6.87 -2.79 9.77
CA VAL A 129 7.35 -1.70 8.91
C VAL A 129 8.24 -2.22 7.79
N LEU A 130 9.17 -3.13 8.10
CA LEU A 130 10.07 -3.72 7.11
C LEU A 130 9.30 -4.53 6.08
N ALA A 131 8.37 -5.39 6.52
CA ALA A 131 7.53 -6.16 5.59
C ALA A 131 6.68 -5.25 4.69
N VAL A 132 6.05 -4.21 5.26
CA VAL A 132 5.26 -3.24 4.51
C VAL A 132 6.13 -2.43 3.53
N PHE A 133 7.38 -2.14 3.88
CA PHE A 133 8.35 -1.52 2.97
C PHE A 133 8.65 -2.41 1.77
N ASP A 134 8.91 -3.70 1.98
CA ASP A 134 9.16 -4.65 0.89
C ASP A 134 7.94 -4.76 -0.03
N MET A 135 6.73 -4.83 0.53
CA MET A 135 5.48 -4.81 -0.24
C MET A 135 5.33 -3.54 -1.09
N PHE A 136 5.71 -2.39 -0.55
CA PHE A 136 5.68 -1.11 -1.27
C PHE A 136 6.70 -1.08 -2.40
N MET A 137 7.93 -1.53 -2.15
CA MET A 137 9.00 -1.59 -3.14
C MET A 137 8.66 -2.57 -4.26
N ALA A 138 8.12 -3.75 -3.94
CA ALA A 138 7.62 -4.70 -4.93
C ALA A 138 6.53 -4.06 -5.81
N SER A 139 5.58 -3.34 -5.21
CA SER A 139 4.52 -2.64 -5.95
C SER A 139 5.09 -1.55 -6.88
N ARG A 140 6.07 -0.77 -6.42
CA ARG A 140 6.76 0.25 -7.23
C ARG A 140 7.53 -0.36 -8.38
N GLU A 141 8.23 -1.45 -8.14
CA GLU A 141 8.95 -2.19 -9.19
C GLU A 141 8.00 -2.69 -10.28
N GLN A 142 6.83 -3.22 -9.90
CA GLN A 142 5.80 -3.63 -10.87
C GLN A 142 5.31 -2.45 -11.73
N ILE A 143 5.04 -1.30 -11.12
CA ILE A 143 4.65 -0.08 -11.84
C ILE A 143 5.75 0.31 -12.86
N TYR A 144 7.01 0.25 -12.44
CA TYR A 144 8.13 0.56 -13.33
C TYR A 144 8.30 -0.46 -14.46
N LYS A 145 8.18 -1.76 -14.18
CA LYS A 145 8.19 -2.82 -15.19
C LYS A 145 7.11 -2.60 -16.24
N VAL A 146 5.88 -2.30 -15.81
CA VAL A 146 4.78 -1.94 -16.72
C VAL A 146 5.17 -0.74 -17.57
N ARG A 147 5.72 0.32 -16.97
CA ARG A 147 6.11 1.52 -17.71
C ARG A 147 7.22 1.27 -18.74
N VAL A 148 8.23 0.49 -18.40
CA VAL A 148 9.30 0.10 -19.32
C VAL A 148 8.78 -0.79 -20.45
N ASN A 149 7.87 -1.72 -20.13
CA ASN A 149 7.23 -2.59 -21.12
C ASN A 149 6.35 -1.79 -22.10
N GLU A 150 5.61 -0.80 -21.61
CA GLU A 150 4.84 0.14 -22.43
C GLU A 150 5.76 0.90 -23.41
N LEU A 151 6.85 1.46 -22.90
CA LEU A 151 7.83 2.19 -23.71
C LEU A 151 8.48 1.31 -24.78
N SER A 152 8.93 0.11 -24.41
CA SER A 152 9.59 -0.84 -25.33
C SER A 152 8.63 -1.43 -26.36
N SER A 153 7.36 -1.64 -26.00
CA SER A 153 6.30 -2.08 -26.93
C SER A 153 5.83 -0.97 -27.86
N GLY A 154 6.35 0.25 -27.71
CA GLY A 154 5.91 1.42 -28.45
C GLY A 154 4.46 1.75 -28.16
N ARG A 155 3.97 1.57 -26.94
CA ARG A 155 2.63 1.98 -26.51
C ARG A 155 2.78 3.00 -25.38
N LEU A 156 2.61 4.28 -25.69
CA LEU A 156 2.67 5.37 -24.71
C LEU A 156 1.24 5.75 -24.34
N ASN A 157 0.84 5.53 -23.08
CA ASN A 157 -0.47 5.92 -22.56
C ASN A 157 -1.65 5.42 -23.42
N GLY A 158 -1.57 4.18 -23.92
CA GLY A 158 -2.59 3.59 -24.80
C GLY A 158 -2.49 3.98 -26.28
N ALA A 159 -1.64 4.94 -26.66
CA ALA A 159 -1.37 5.28 -28.05
C ALA A 159 -0.12 4.56 -28.57
N VAL A 160 -0.13 4.09 -29.83
CA VAL A 160 1.08 3.52 -30.43
C VAL A 160 2.06 4.64 -30.75
N CYS A 161 3.32 4.47 -30.36
CA CYS A 161 4.43 5.36 -30.60
C CYS A 161 4.65 5.50 -32.11
N PRO A 162 4.76 6.74 -32.66
CA PRO A 162 4.93 6.95 -34.09
C PRO A 162 6.14 6.20 -34.68
N SER A 163 7.24 6.09 -33.95
CA SER A 163 8.42 5.35 -34.41
C SER A 163 8.17 3.83 -34.53
N ALA A 164 7.37 3.25 -33.62
CA ALA A 164 6.98 1.85 -33.70
C ALA A 164 5.95 1.60 -34.82
N MET A 165 5.06 2.57 -35.10
CA MET A 165 4.18 2.53 -36.28
C MET A 165 5.00 2.59 -37.58
N MET A 166 5.90 3.55 -37.71
CA MET A 166 6.75 3.69 -38.90
C MET A 166 7.62 2.46 -39.14
N LYS A 167 8.13 1.82 -38.09
CA LYS A 167 8.91 0.59 -38.22
C LYS A 167 8.06 -0.57 -38.77
N LYS A 168 6.82 -0.73 -38.30
CA LYS A 168 5.88 -1.73 -38.83
C LYS A 168 5.47 -1.44 -40.28
N GLU A 169 5.25 -0.17 -40.62
CA GLU A 169 4.95 0.24 -42.00
C GLU A 169 6.12 -0.04 -42.94
N GLN A 170 7.36 0.23 -42.49
CA GLN A 170 8.58 -0.09 -43.25
C GLN A 170 8.78 -1.59 -43.42
N GLU A 171 8.54 -2.39 -42.37
CA GLU A 171 8.61 -3.85 -42.43
C GLU A 171 7.53 -4.41 -43.39
N GLN A 172 6.31 -3.89 -43.36
CA GLN A 172 5.24 -4.27 -44.29
C GLN A 172 5.53 -3.85 -45.73
N GLN A 173 6.08 -2.66 -45.97
CA GLN A 173 6.49 -2.21 -47.29
C GLN A 173 7.65 -3.06 -47.85
N ALA A 174 8.62 -3.42 -47.01
CA ALA A 174 9.71 -4.30 -47.41
C ALA A 174 9.22 -5.72 -47.74
N GLN A 175 8.27 -6.24 -46.97
CA GLN A 175 7.63 -7.54 -47.24
C GLN A 175 6.85 -7.52 -48.55
N ALA A 176 6.03 -6.48 -48.77
CA ALA A 176 5.25 -6.31 -49.99
C ALA A 176 6.14 -6.12 -51.24
N ALA A 177 7.28 -5.45 -51.11
CA ALA A 177 8.24 -5.30 -52.20
C ALA A 177 8.98 -6.61 -52.53
N ALA A 178 9.18 -7.50 -51.53
CA ALA A 178 9.78 -8.81 -51.73
C ALA A 178 8.82 -9.82 -52.39
N ASP A 179 7.51 -9.64 -52.21
CA ASP A 179 6.47 -10.52 -52.76
C ASP A 179 6.03 -10.13 -54.19
N ILE A 180 6.58 -9.06 -54.79
CA ILE A 180 6.34 -8.72 -56.20
C ILE A 180 7.07 -9.77 -57.07
N PRO A 181 6.35 -10.60 -57.86
CA PRO A 181 7.01 -11.59 -58.69
C PRO A 181 7.85 -10.86 -59.74
N ALA A 182 9.11 -11.26 -59.88
CA ALA A 182 9.98 -10.80 -60.96
C ALA A 182 9.31 -11.13 -62.30
N LEU A 183 8.70 -10.11 -62.92
CA LEU A 183 8.17 -10.19 -64.28
C LEU A 183 9.35 -10.47 -65.22
N LYS A 184 9.46 -11.73 -65.65
CA LYS A 184 10.26 -12.15 -66.80
C LYS A 184 9.53 -11.82 -68.09
#